data_AF-A0AAU7TMA9-F1
#
_entry.id   AF-A0AAU7TMA9-F1
#
_cell.length_a   1.000
_cell.length_b   1.000
_cell.length_c   1.000
_cell.angle_alpha   90.00
_cell.angle_beta   90.00
_cell.angle_gamma   90.00
#
_symmetry.space_group_name_H-M   'P 1'
#
loop_
_entity.id
_entity.type
_entity.pdbx_description
1 polymer ?
#
loop_
_entity_poly.entity_id
_entity_poly.type
_entity_poly.pdbx_seq_one_letter_code
_entity_poly.pdbx_strand_id
1 'polypeptide(L)'
;MPLPPPATFDEFMRLQHVGAINVTGADHSSWNGTYEVQPYKLTDDGLRVLGTAGWDHTIRYDEERVLRPLREMFENAGKQHDDATLLRYREALAIVYHENLHLLAGPGTEHADAEQDFRIAAVRALEEGVTESYGHETLNDYIDEFQLDRIAPGIKNVVSSSVYEKYTPAADTLAYELGGLDDADRFEMMRRLVVVNATGKWAVATGILADRYGLGDPRFVGERETAEHRIRNAMWNHFGTLPKLTVARHHVFSRSCAVGRDAFEAGRKIAGEYFTRTVSFGGLAAPGRGSSGWGAYGGRGTSPYSVTRQPGTPER
;
A
#
# COMPACT_ATOMS: atom_id res chain seq x y z
N MET A 1 7.92 -19.43 -6.67
CA MET A 1 8.36 -20.39 -5.63
C MET A 1 9.05 -19.55 -4.58
N PRO A 2 8.75 -19.75 -3.27
CA PRO A 2 9.39 -18.99 -2.21
C PRO A 2 10.91 -19.22 -2.23
N LEU A 3 11.67 -18.21 -1.78
CA LEU A 3 13.11 -18.32 -1.62
C LEU A 3 13.47 -19.44 -0.63
N PRO A 4 14.65 -20.07 -0.78
CA PRO A 4 15.19 -20.90 0.29
C PRO A 4 15.37 -20.02 1.55
N PRO A 5 15.16 -20.59 2.76
CA PRO A 5 15.34 -19.83 3.98
C PRO A 5 16.79 -19.33 4.08
N PRO A 6 17.02 -18.04 4.39
CA PRO A 6 18.36 -17.53 4.60
C PRO A 6 19.01 -18.24 5.78
N ALA A 7 20.25 -18.67 5.63
CA ALA A 7 20.98 -19.40 6.67
C ALA A 7 21.53 -18.46 7.76
N THR A 8 21.73 -17.18 7.44
CA THR A 8 22.31 -16.18 8.33
C THR A 8 21.59 -14.84 8.22
N PHE A 9 21.78 -13.99 9.24
CA PHE A 9 21.34 -12.59 9.22
C PHE A 9 21.89 -11.85 8.00
N ASP A 10 23.18 -11.97 7.70
CA ASP A 10 23.79 -11.27 6.56
C ASP A 10 23.20 -11.73 5.22
N GLU A 11 22.89 -13.02 5.09
CA GLU A 11 22.22 -13.54 3.91
C GLU A 11 20.80 -12.98 3.76
N PHE A 12 20.03 -12.91 4.84
CA PHE A 12 18.72 -12.25 4.85
C PHE A 12 18.82 -10.78 4.46
N MET A 13 19.74 -10.02 5.06
CA MET A 13 19.91 -8.60 4.75
C MET A 13 20.35 -8.37 3.29
N ARG A 14 21.08 -9.30 2.68
CA ARG A 14 21.42 -9.26 1.25
C ARG A 14 20.21 -9.53 0.34
N LEU A 15 19.24 -10.31 0.81
CA LEU A 15 18.08 -10.75 0.03
C LEU A 15 16.79 -9.98 0.32
N GLN A 16 16.74 -9.15 1.36
CA GLN A 16 15.53 -8.44 1.82
C GLN A 16 14.68 -7.82 0.68
N HIS A 17 15.33 -7.12 -0.26
CA HIS A 17 14.64 -6.46 -1.38
C HIS A 17 13.98 -7.45 -2.33
N VAL A 18 14.57 -8.64 -2.52
CA VAL A 18 14.01 -9.70 -3.38
C VAL A 18 12.68 -10.18 -2.80
N GLY A 19 12.60 -10.33 -1.48
CA GLY A 19 11.35 -10.69 -0.82
C GLY A 19 10.28 -9.62 -1.04
N ALA A 20 10.64 -8.34 -0.96
CA ALA A 20 9.70 -7.25 -1.18
C ALA A 20 9.17 -7.23 -2.63
N ILE A 21 10.05 -7.46 -3.61
CA ILE A 21 9.69 -7.61 -5.02
C ILE A 21 8.74 -8.81 -5.21
N ASN A 22 9.09 -9.98 -4.66
CA ASN A 22 8.31 -11.20 -4.83
C ASN A 22 6.90 -11.10 -4.21
N VAL A 23 6.77 -10.46 -3.04
CA VAL A 23 5.47 -10.28 -2.37
C VAL A 23 4.58 -9.26 -3.09
N THR A 24 5.17 -8.23 -3.69
CA THR A 24 4.40 -7.12 -4.28
C THR A 24 4.16 -7.28 -5.79
N GLY A 25 5.03 -8.02 -6.46
CA GLY A 25 5.11 -8.08 -7.91
C GLY A 25 5.64 -6.79 -8.54
N ALA A 26 6.41 -5.99 -7.80
CA ALA A 26 7.08 -4.82 -8.34
C ALA A 26 8.04 -5.17 -9.49
N ASP A 27 8.32 -4.20 -10.35
CA ASP A 27 9.29 -4.38 -11.45
C ASP A 27 10.71 -4.55 -10.90
N HIS A 28 11.11 -3.66 -9.99
CA HIS A 28 12.40 -3.73 -9.33
C HIS A 28 12.40 -2.98 -7.98
N SER A 29 13.53 -3.06 -7.29
CA SER A 29 13.86 -2.21 -6.14
C SER A 29 15.06 -1.35 -6.48
N SER A 30 15.02 -0.07 -6.12
CA SER A 30 16.14 0.85 -6.29
C SER A 30 17.29 0.61 -5.31
N TRP A 31 17.14 -0.30 -4.33
CA TRP A 31 18.14 -0.55 -3.29
C TRP A 31 19.54 -0.85 -3.85
N ASN A 32 20.55 -0.14 -3.34
CA ASN A 32 21.94 -0.24 -3.84
C ASN A 32 22.76 -1.39 -3.20
N GLY A 33 22.12 -2.26 -2.40
CA GLY A 33 22.80 -3.34 -1.69
C GLY A 33 23.45 -2.95 -0.37
N THR A 34 23.34 -1.68 0.06
CA THR A 34 23.96 -1.16 1.28
C THR A 34 22.92 -0.88 2.35
N TYR A 35 23.23 -1.25 3.59
CA TYR A 35 22.51 -0.75 4.76
C TYR A 35 23.48 -0.22 5.82
N GLU A 36 23.03 0.77 6.59
CA GLU A 36 23.82 1.40 7.65
C GLU A 36 23.02 1.49 8.96
N VAL A 37 23.69 1.86 10.05
CA VAL A 37 23.03 2.18 11.31
C VAL A 37 22.33 3.54 11.19
N GLN A 38 21.04 3.57 11.50
CA GLN A 38 20.22 4.78 11.56
C GLN A 38 20.73 5.70 12.68
N PRO A 39 21.17 6.93 12.37
CA PRO A 39 21.44 7.94 13.40
C PRO A 39 20.17 8.23 14.20
N TYR A 40 20.32 8.53 15.49
CA TYR A 40 19.19 8.95 16.32
C TYR A 40 18.46 10.14 15.68
N LYS A 41 17.19 9.93 15.35
CA LYS A 41 16.33 10.92 14.70
C LYS A 41 14.92 10.77 15.22
N LEU A 42 14.22 11.89 15.36
CA LEU A 42 12.80 11.92 15.68
C LEU A 42 11.99 12.39 14.46
N THR A 43 10.76 11.90 14.35
CA THR A 43 9.74 12.44 13.45
C THR A 43 9.26 13.81 13.96
N ASP A 44 8.50 14.54 13.13
CA ASP A 44 7.86 15.80 13.52
C ASP A 44 6.95 15.64 14.76
N ASP A 45 6.39 14.44 14.94
CA ASP A 45 5.52 14.07 16.07
C ASP A 45 6.32 13.50 17.26
N GLY A 46 7.66 13.61 17.26
CA GLY A 46 8.55 13.24 18.36
C GLY A 46 8.82 11.74 18.51
N LEU A 47 8.43 10.91 17.53
CA LEU A 47 8.66 9.47 17.55
C LEU A 47 10.04 9.13 17.00
N ARG A 48 10.72 8.13 17.57
CA ARG A 48 12.01 7.69 17.05
C ARG A 48 11.85 7.07 15.66
N VAL A 49 12.67 7.52 14.72
CA VAL A 49 12.79 6.93 13.38
C VAL A 49 13.58 5.62 13.50
N LEU A 50 12.96 4.51 13.09
CA LEU A 50 13.55 3.17 13.20
C LEU A 50 14.18 2.67 11.90
N GLY A 51 13.75 3.23 10.77
CA GLY A 51 14.26 2.95 9.45
C GLY A 51 14.22 4.20 8.58
N THR A 52 15.05 4.26 7.55
CA THR A 52 14.93 5.25 6.47
C THR A 52 15.51 4.71 5.17
N ALA A 53 14.69 4.67 4.13
CA ALA A 53 15.12 4.59 2.74
C ALA A 53 15.72 5.95 2.31
N GLY A 54 17.02 5.97 2.01
CA GLY A 54 17.72 7.16 1.54
C GLY A 54 17.56 7.39 0.04
N TRP A 55 17.64 8.65 -0.38
CA TRP A 55 17.68 9.04 -1.80
C TRP A 55 18.94 8.54 -2.53
N ASP A 56 19.98 8.18 -1.77
CA ASP A 56 21.17 7.47 -2.26
C ASP A 56 20.96 5.95 -2.42
N HIS A 57 19.71 5.50 -2.22
CA HIS A 57 19.26 4.11 -2.23
C HIS A 57 19.85 3.22 -1.12
N THR A 58 20.45 3.85 -0.10
CA THR A 58 20.92 3.16 1.11
C THR A 58 19.78 3.08 2.11
N ILE A 59 19.52 1.91 2.70
CA ILE A 59 18.58 1.79 3.82
C ILE A 59 19.33 1.93 5.14
N ARG A 60 18.78 2.71 6.07
CA ARG A 60 19.35 2.86 7.40
C ARG A 60 18.41 2.26 8.43
N TYR A 61 18.94 1.47 9.35
CA TYR A 61 18.14 0.73 10.35
C TYR A 61 18.61 1.01 11.77
N ASP A 62 17.68 1.09 12.70
CA ASP A 62 17.99 1.23 14.12
C ASP A 62 18.75 0.00 14.65
N GLU A 63 19.91 0.23 15.25
CA GLU A 63 20.76 -0.84 15.78
C GLU A 63 20.06 -1.65 16.87
N GLU A 64 19.36 -0.97 17.78
CA GLU A 64 18.80 -1.57 18.99
C GLU A 64 17.48 -2.29 18.73
N ARG A 65 16.65 -1.71 17.84
CA ARG A 65 15.25 -2.13 17.62
C ARG A 65 15.03 -2.89 16.33
N VAL A 66 15.99 -2.86 15.40
CA VAL A 66 15.89 -3.58 14.13
C VAL A 66 17.04 -4.56 13.98
N LEU A 67 18.28 -4.07 13.90
CA LEU A 67 19.42 -4.91 13.54
C LEU A 67 19.74 -5.97 14.60
N ARG A 68 19.78 -5.59 15.89
CA ARG A 68 20.06 -6.55 16.96
C ARG A 68 18.96 -7.61 17.13
N PRO A 69 17.66 -7.29 17.18
CA PRO A 69 16.62 -8.31 17.24
C PRO A 69 16.70 -9.31 16.08
N LEU A 70 17.00 -8.85 14.86
CA LEU A 70 17.16 -9.74 13.73
C LEU A 70 18.42 -10.61 13.85
N ARG A 71 19.56 -10.07 14.29
CA ARG A 71 20.75 -10.89 14.59
C ARG A 71 20.44 -11.98 15.62
N GLU A 72 19.80 -11.61 16.73
CA GLU A 72 19.39 -12.56 17.77
C GLU A 72 18.46 -13.65 17.23
N MET A 73 17.52 -13.29 16.34
CA MET A 73 16.60 -14.23 15.69
C MET A 73 17.35 -15.30 14.90
N PHE A 74 18.36 -14.92 14.12
CA PHE A 74 19.17 -15.86 13.34
C PHE A 74 20.15 -16.66 14.19
N GLU A 75 20.75 -16.07 15.22
CA GLU A 75 21.63 -16.77 16.18
C GLU A 75 20.89 -17.87 16.96
N ASN A 76 19.58 -17.71 17.13
CA ASN A 76 18.71 -18.64 17.83
C ASN A 76 17.75 -19.40 16.91
N ALA A 77 18.11 -19.53 15.63
CA ALA A 77 17.28 -20.16 14.62
C ALA A 77 16.72 -21.53 15.06
N GLY A 78 15.41 -21.70 14.87
CA GLY A 78 14.66 -22.92 15.18
C GLY A 78 14.30 -23.13 16.64
N LYS A 79 14.76 -22.26 17.56
CA LYS A 79 14.38 -22.33 18.98
C LYS A 79 12.96 -21.81 19.20
N GLN A 80 12.30 -22.29 20.23
CA GLN A 80 11.04 -21.71 20.71
C GLN A 80 11.33 -20.44 21.51
N HIS A 81 10.49 -19.42 21.34
CA HIS A 81 10.62 -18.13 21.99
C HIS A 81 9.29 -17.74 22.67
N ASP A 82 9.37 -16.86 23.66
CA ASP A 82 8.17 -16.25 24.24
C ASP A 82 7.54 -15.21 23.30
N ASP A 83 6.25 -14.91 23.51
CA ASP A 83 5.51 -13.96 22.68
C ASP A 83 6.16 -12.58 22.62
N ALA A 84 6.78 -12.14 23.72
CA ALA A 84 7.46 -10.85 23.78
C ALA A 84 8.70 -10.80 22.87
N THR A 85 9.44 -11.89 22.76
CA THR A 85 10.60 -12.00 21.88
C THR A 85 10.18 -12.15 20.43
N LEU A 86 9.18 -12.98 20.15
CA LEU A 86 8.60 -13.09 18.81
C LEU A 86 8.04 -11.74 18.32
N LEU A 87 7.40 -10.98 19.21
CA LEU A 87 6.89 -9.65 18.88
C LEU A 87 8.03 -8.70 18.49
N ARG A 88 9.14 -8.67 19.24
CA ARG A 88 10.32 -7.86 18.88
C ARG A 88 10.90 -8.24 17.52
N TYR A 89 11.00 -9.53 17.22
CA TYR A 89 11.45 -10.00 15.91
C TYR A 89 10.50 -9.58 14.79
N ARG A 90 9.19 -9.72 15.01
CA ARG A 90 8.15 -9.33 14.05
C ARG A 90 8.17 -7.82 13.78
N GLU A 91 8.30 -6.99 14.81
CA GLU A 91 8.41 -5.54 14.67
C GLU A 91 9.65 -5.14 13.89
N ALA A 92 10.81 -5.78 14.16
CA ALA A 92 12.02 -5.54 13.39
C ALA A 92 11.86 -5.93 11.90
N LEU A 93 11.21 -7.05 11.61
CA LEU A 93 10.89 -7.46 10.23
C LEU A 93 9.92 -6.50 9.55
N ALA A 94 8.93 -5.99 10.28
CA ALA A 94 7.98 -5.01 9.75
C ALA A 94 8.72 -3.75 9.29
N ILE A 95 9.68 -3.25 10.06
CA ILE A 95 10.51 -2.10 9.66
C ILE A 95 11.37 -2.43 8.44
N VAL A 96 12.07 -3.57 8.43
CA VAL A 96 12.85 -3.98 7.24
C VAL A 96 11.98 -4.01 5.99
N TYR A 97 10.79 -4.62 6.08
CA TYR A 97 9.90 -4.70 4.94
C TYR A 97 9.38 -3.32 4.52
N HIS A 98 8.94 -2.50 5.47
CA HIS A 98 8.48 -1.13 5.24
C HIS A 98 9.52 -0.30 4.46
N GLU A 99 10.79 -0.31 4.87
CA GLU A 99 11.83 0.45 4.16
C GLU A 99 12.11 -0.09 2.76
N ASN A 100 11.99 -1.40 2.53
CA ASN A 100 12.12 -1.97 1.19
C ASN A 100 10.95 -1.56 0.29
N LEU A 101 9.73 -1.43 0.84
CA LEU A 101 8.56 -0.98 0.08
C LEU A 101 8.74 0.46 -0.46
N HIS A 102 9.39 1.35 0.30
CA HIS A 102 9.74 2.70 -0.19
C HIS A 102 10.67 2.70 -1.39
N LEU A 103 11.52 1.68 -1.52
CA LEU A 103 12.48 1.54 -2.60
C LEU A 103 11.92 0.77 -3.81
N LEU A 104 10.64 0.40 -3.81
CA LEU A 104 10.02 -0.19 -5.00
C LEU A 104 9.72 0.89 -6.04
N ALA A 105 9.94 0.54 -7.31
CA ALA A 105 9.67 1.44 -8.41
C ALA A 105 9.11 0.69 -9.62
N GLY A 106 8.41 1.45 -10.45
CA GLY A 106 7.84 0.94 -11.70
C GLY A 106 8.84 1.01 -12.85
N PRO A 107 8.49 0.44 -14.01
CA PRO A 107 9.38 0.41 -15.17
C PRO A 107 9.88 1.80 -15.58
N GLY A 108 11.20 1.93 -15.70
CA GLY A 108 11.86 3.17 -16.14
C GLY A 108 11.85 4.31 -15.12
N THR A 109 11.57 4.02 -13.84
CA THR A 109 11.61 4.99 -12.73
C THR A 109 12.42 4.43 -11.57
N GLU A 110 12.93 5.31 -10.70
CA GLU A 110 13.64 4.94 -9.48
C GLU A 110 13.07 5.68 -8.25
N HIS A 111 13.46 5.27 -7.05
CA HIS A 111 13.11 5.96 -5.80
C HIS A 111 13.54 7.43 -5.81
N ALA A 112 14.77 7.72 -6.27
CA ALA A 112 15.33 9.07 -6.32
C ALA A 112 14.56 10.04 -7.22
N ASP A 113 13.83 9.56 -8.24
CA ASP A 113 13.02 10.41 -9.12
C ASP A 113 11.94 11.17 -8.35
N ALA A 114 11.52 10.67 -7.19
CA ALA A 114 10.52 11.29 -6.35
C ALA A 114 11.10 12.31 -5.34
N GLU A 115 12.42 12.49 -5.23
CA GLU A 115 13.06 13.29 -4.16
C GLU A 115 12.49 14.71 -4.07
N GLN A 116 12.35 15.37 -5.23
CA GLN A 116 11.84 16.75 -5.27
C GLN A 116 10.38 16.84 -4.82
N ASP A 117 9.54 15.94 -5.32
CA ASP A 117 8.10 15.91 -5.04
C ASP A 117 7.80 15.41 -3.63
N PHE A 118 8.67 14.60 -3.03
CA PHE A 118 8.51 14.11 -1.66
C PHE A 118 8.49 15.22 -0.60
N ARG A 119 9.01 16.40 -0.94
CA ARG A 119 8.91 17.62 -0.12
C ARG A 119 7.47 18.13 -0.02
N ILE A 120 6.60 17.73 -0.94
CA ILE A 120 5.17 18.04 -0.92
C ILE A 120 4.49 17.13 0.11
N ALA A 121 3.87 17.75 1.11
CA ALA A 121 3.22 17.04 2.22
C ALA A 121 2.20 15.97 1.78
N ALA A 122 1.48 16.20 0.68
CA ALA A 122 0.53 15.24 0.12
C ALA A 122 1.22 13.99 -0.44
N VAL A 123 2.35 14.17 -1.14
CA VAL A 123 3.15 13.07 -1.71
C VAL A 123 3.68 12.17 -0.60
N ARG A 124 4.33 12.77 0.40
CA ARG A 124 4.79 12.06 1.60
C ARG A 124 3.65 11.34 2.32
N ALA A 125 2.51 11.99 2.54
CA ALA A 125 1.40 11.37 3.27
C ALA A 125 0.79 10.16 2.55
N LEU A 126 0.68 10.19 1.22
CA LEU A 126 0.22 9.03 0.46
C LEU A 126 1.27 7.92 0.45
N GLU A 127 2.54 8.25 0.25
CA GLU A 127 3.64 7.28 0.32
C GLU A 127 3.62 6.49 1.63
N GLU A 128 3.73 7.20 2.76
CA GLU A 128 3.76 6.60 4.10
C GLU A 128 2.50 5.78 4.38
N GLY A 129 1.32 6.30 3.98
CA GLY A 129 0.04 5.63 4.19
C GLY A 129 -0.08 4.33 3.41
N VAL A 130 0.35 4.29 2.15
CA VAL A 130 0.34 3.09 1.31
C VAL A 130 1.36 2.08 1.80
N THR A 131 2.60 2.51 2.04
CA THR A 131 3.71 1.66 2.48
C THR A 131 3.41 1.00 3.82
N GLU A 132 2.95 1.76 4.82
CA GLU A 132 2.56 1.22 6.12
C GLU A 132 1.37 0.25 5.99
N SER A 133 0.32 0.65 5.28
CA SER A 133 -0.90 -0.16 5.19
C SER A 133 -0.65 -1.48 4.50
N TYR A 134 0.01 -1.44 3.33
CA TYR A 134 0.31 -2.65 2.57
C TYR A 134 1.29 -3.53 3.34
N GLY A 135 2.38 -2.96 3.87
CA GLY A 135 3.40 -3.70 4.60
C GLY A 135 2.86 -4.44 5.83
N HIS A 136 1.92 -3.83 6.58
CA HIS A 136 1.28 -4.50 7.71
C HIS A 136 0.41 -5.69 7.29
N GLU A 137 -0.34 -5.54 6.20
CA GLU A 137 -1.26 -6.57 5.71
C GLU A 137 -0.53 -7.76 5.08
N THR A 138 0.61 -7.50 4.42
CA THR A 138 1.40 -8.53 3.72
C THR A 138 2.66 -8.98 4.45
N LEU A 139 2.88 -8.55 5.70
CA LEU A 139 4.06 -8.96 6.48
C LEU A 139 4.17 -10.48 6.61
N ASN A 140 3.05 -11.20 6.72
CA ASN A 140 3.06 -12.65 6.78
C ASN A 140 3.50 -13.28 5.45
N ASP A 141 3.15 -12.69 4.32
CA ASP A 141 3.61 -13.14 3.01
C ASP A 141 5.12 -12.91 2.86
N TYR A 142 5.63 -11.80 3.37
CA TYR A 142 7.08 -11.53 3.43
C TYR A 142 7.83 -12.50 4.34
N ILE A 143 7.24 -12.87 5.48
CA ILE A 143 7.76 -13.93 6.36
C ILE A 143 7.77 -15.29 5.63
N ASP A 144 6.72 -15.60 4.88
CA ASP A 144 6.57 -16.87 4.16
C ASP A 144 7.50 -16.98 2.95
N GLU A 145 7.73 -15.86 2.26
CA GLU A 145 8.66 -15.77 1.13
C GLU A 145 10.09 -16.21 1.53
N PHE A 146 10.50 -15.90 2.76
CA PHE A 146 11.78 -16.31 3.33
C PHE A 146 11.69 -17.52 4.26
N GLN A 147 10.49 -18.08 4.47
CA GLN A 147 10.25 -19.18 5.42
C GLN A 147 10.82 -18.88 6.82
N LEU A 148 10.66 -17.63 7.29
CA LEU A 148 11.20 -17.18 8.58
C LEU A 148 10.49 -17.81 9.77
N ASP A 149 9.33 -18.45 9.55
CA ASP A 149 8.67 -19.30 10.55
C ASP A 149 9.52 -20.51 10.95
N ARG A 150 10.44 -20.97 10.11
CA ARG A 150 11.43 -22.00 10.46
C ARG A 150 12.56 -21.47 11.34
N ILE A 151 12.86 -20.19 11.20
CA ILE A 151 13.93 -19.50 11.93
C ILE A 151 13.40 -19.04 13.30
N ALA A 152 12.22 -18.43 13.31
CA ALA A 152 11.48 -18.03 14.50
C ALA A 152 10.09 -18.70 14.53
N PRO A 153 9.99 -19.96 14.99
CA PRO A 153 8.72 -20.65 15.14
C PRO A 153 7.68 -19.83 15.89
N GLY A 154 6.51 -19.66 15.27
CA GLY A 154 5.40 -18.91 15.85
C GLY A 154 5.39 -17.39 15.59
N ILE A 155 6.36 -16.84 14.86
CA ILE A 155 6.45 -15.39 14.59
C ILE A 155 5.21 -14.79 13.88
N LYS A 156 4.44 -15.62 13.16
CA LYS A 156 3.17 -15.20 12.52
C LYS A 156 1.99 -15.13 13.49
N ASN A 157 2.11 -15.71 14.69
CA ASN A 157 1.02 -15.79 15.67
C ASN A 157 0.95 -14.55 16.58
N VAL A 158 2.03 -13.78 16.67
CA VAL A 158 2.07 -12.53 17.43
C VAL A 158 1.59 -11.36 16.58
N VAL A 159 0.81 -10.46 17.17
CA VAL A 159 0.22 -9.31 16.48
C VAL A 159 0.97 -8.04 16.92
N SER A 160 1.58 -7.36 15.96
CA SER A 160 2.08 -6.00 16.16
C SER A 160 0.94 -5.00 15.96
N SER A 161 0.87 -3.97 16.80
CA SER A 161 -0.05 -2.85 16.58
C SER A 161 0.49 -1.96 15.45
N SER A 162 -0.32 -1.65 14.44
CA SER A 162 0.03 -0.69 13.39
C SER A 162 0.32 0.70 13.96
N VAL A 163 1.26 1.43 13.35
CA VAL A 163 1.95 2.55 14.01
C VAL A 163 1.55 3.93 13.44
N TYR A 164 1.03 4.03 12.21
CA TYR A 164 0.65 5.32 11.61
C TYR A 164 -0.85 5.54 11.39
N GLU A 165 -1.61 5.69 12.50
CA GLU A 165 -3.04 6.07 12.50
C GLU A 165 -3.37 7.35 11.70
N LYS A 166 -2.37 8.18 11.41
CA LYS A 166 -2.50 9.45 10.70
C LYS A 166 -2.63 9.30 9.19
N TYR A 167 -1.88 8.38 8.57
CA TYR A 167 -1.77 8.28 7.10
C TYR A 167 -2.51 7.09 6.53
N THR A 168 -2.41 5.93 7.19
CA THR A 168 -3.00 4.66 6.74
C THR A 168 -4.50 4.77 6.44
N PRO A 169 -5.37 5.36 7.29
CA PRO A 169 -6.80 5.38 7.02
C PRO A 169 -7.18 6.22 5.78
N ALA A 170 -6.43 7.27 5.47
CA ALA A 170 -6.62 8.07 4.27
C ALA A 170 -6.25 7.30 3.01
N ALA A 171 -5.09 6.61 3.04
CA ALA A 171 -4.64 5.77 1.92
C ALA A 171 -5.60 4.60 1.66
N ASP A 172 -6.05 3.91 2.71
CA ASP A 172 -7.06 2.85 2.65
C ASP A 172 -8.37 3.32 2.05
N THR A 173 -8.86 4.46 2.51
CA THR A 173 -10.13 5.02 2.01
C THR A 173 -9.98 5.40 0.54
N LEU A 174 -8.87 6.06 0.16
CA LEU A 174 -8.63 6.42 -1.23
C LEU A 174 -8.53 5.17 -2.13
N ALA A 175 -7.79 4.14 -1.70
CA ALA A 175 -7.64 2.89 -2.44
C ALA A 175 -8.99 2.16 -2.59
N TYR A 176 -9.83 2.15 -1.55
CA TYR A 176 -11.18 1.58 -1.61
C TYR A 176 -12.07 2.30 -2.64
N GLU A 177 -12.11 3.64 -2.61
CA GLU A 177 -12.95 4.43 -3.52
C GLU A 177 -12.46 4.31 -4.98
N LEU A 178 -11.13 4.30 -5.21
CA LEU A 178 -10.55 4.05 -6.53
C LEU A 178 -10.86 2.64 -7.04
N GLY A 179 -10.78 1.63 -6.19
CA GLY A 179 -11.10 0.25 -6.54
C GLY A 179 -12.53 0.08 -7.06
N GLY A 180 -13.48 0.80 -6.44
CA GLY A 180 -14.88 0.84 -6.89
C GLY A 180 -15.09 1.42 -8.30
N LEU A 181 -14.10 2.12 -8.88
CA LEU A 181 -14.17 2.62 -10.26
C LEU A 181 -13.62 1.63 -11.30
N ASP A 182 -12.77 0.70 -10.89
CA ASP A 182 -11.99 -0.19 -11.76
C ASP A 182 -12.27 -1.68 -11.49
N ASP A 183 -13.38 -1.98 -10.81
CA ASP A 183 -13.79 -3.33 -10.39
C ASP A 183 -12.67 -4.11 -9.66
N ALA A 184 -11.78 -3.37 -8.97
CA ALA A 184 -10.70 -3.89 -8.15
C ALA A 184 -11.03 -3.72 -6.66
N ASP A 185 -10.60 -4.65 -5.82
CA ASP A 185 -10.72 -4.46 -4.38
C ASP A 185 -9.65 -3.48 -3.85
N ARG A 186 -9.81 -3.06 -2.58
CA ARG A 186 -8.87 -2.16 -1.90
C ARG A 186 -7.44 -2.70 -1.92
N PHE A 187 -7.28 -4.01 -1.75
CA PHE A 187 -5.97 -4.63 -1.60
C PHE A 187 -5.20 -4.63 -2.92
N GLU A 188 -5.84 -5.00 -4.02
CA GLU A 188 -5.26 -4.87 -5.37
C GLU A 188 -4.94 -3.41 -5.69
N MET A 189 -5.79 -2.47 -5.29
CA MET A 189 -5.50 -1.05 -5.49
C MET A 189 -4.26 -0.59 -4.70
N MET A 190 -4.12 -1.03 -3.43
CA MET A 190 -2.92 -0.79 -2.64
C MET A 190 -1.68 -1.41 -3.28
N ARG A 191 -1.79 -2.64 -3.81
CA ARG A 191 -0.70 -3.30 -4.54
C ARG A 191 -0.23 -2.46 -5.73
N ARG A 192 -1.16 -1.93 -6.54
CA ARG A 192 -0.81 -1.06 -7.68
C ARG A 192 -0.12 0.24 -7.26
N LEU A 193 -0.47 0.77 -6.10
CA LEU A 193 0.16 1.98 -5.55
C LEU A 193 1.56 1.67 -4.96
N VAL A 194 1.73 0.56 -4.23
CA VAL A 194 3.00 0.29 -3.54
C VAL A 194 4.15 -0.04 -4.49
N VAL A 195 3.85 -0.59 -5.68
CA VAL A 195 4.87 -0.99 -6.68
C VAL A 195 5.45 0.15 -7.52
N VAL A 196 5.05 1.39 -7.27
CA VAL A 196 5.59 2.58 -7.95
C VAL A 196 6.18 3.54 -6.92
N ASN A 197 7.11 4.39 -7.33
CA ASN A 197 7.69 5.41 -6.45
C ASN A 197 6.63 6.44 -5.97
N ALA A 198 7.00 7.28 -5.01
CA ALA A 198 6.05 8.18 -4.34
C ALA A 198 5.28 9.12 -5.29
N THR A 199 5.94 9.63 -6.34
CA THR A 199 5.25 10.44 -7.37
C THR A 199 4.34 9.59 -8.25
N GLY A 200 4.79 8.39 -8.62
CA GLY A 200 4.04 7.43 -9.43
C GLY A 200 2.70 7.03 -8.81
N LYS A 201 2.61 6.95 -7.47
CA LYS A 201 1.34 6.67 -6.75
C LYS A 201 0.22 7.63 -7.15
N TRP A 202 0.54 8.91 -7.29
CA TRP A 202 -0.44 9.90 -7.73
C TRP A 202 -0.79 9.75 -9.22
N ALA A 203 0.17 9.40 -10.06
CA ALA A 203 -0.08 9.13 -11.48
C ALA A 203 -1.03 7.93 -11.66
N VAL A 204 -0.85 6.86 -10.89
CA VAL A 204 -1.76 5.70 -10.86
C VAL A 204 -3.17 6.13 -10.46
N ALA A 205 -3.31 6.83 -9.32
CA ALA A 205 -4.61 7.29 -8.84
C ALA A 205 -5.33 8.22 -9.83
N THR A 206 -4.61 9.14 -10.46
CA THR A 206 -5.18 10.05 -11.45
C THR A 206 -5.50 9.37 -12.77
N GLY A 207 -4.68 8.40 -13.18
CA GLY A 207 -4.91 7.61 -14.39
C GLY A 207 -6.21 6.82 -14.31
N ILE A 208 -6.48 6.16 -13.17
CA ILE A 208 -7.74 5.44 -12.93
C ILE A 208 -8.95 6.38 -13.07
N LEU A 209 -8.90 7.57 -12.46
CA LEU A 209 -9.95 8.57 -12.60
C LEU A 209 -10.08 9.06 -14.05
N ALA A 210 -8.97 9.33 -14.72
CA ALA A 210 -8.99 9.81 -16.10
C ALA A 210 -9.61 8.76 -17.05
N ASP A 211 -9.17 7.50 -16.94
CA ASP A 211 -9.65 6.39 -17.76
C ASP A 211 -11.13 6.12 -17.51
N ARG A 212 -11.56 6.08 -16.24
CA ARG A 212 -12.98 5.89 -15.89
C ARG A 212 -13.89 6.96 -16.48
N TYR A 213 -13.39 8.19 -16.59
CA TYR A 213 -14.12 9.32 -17.16
C TYR A 213 -13.81 9.53 -18.66
N GLY A 214 -13.30 8.51 -19.33
CA GLY A 214 -13.17 8.47 -20.79
C GLY A 214 -12.03 9.31 -21.36
N LEU A 215 -11.13 9.85 -20.53
CA LEU A 215 -9.98 10.65 -20.98
C LEU A 215 -8.87 9.80 -21.62
N GLY A 216 -9.00 8.47 -21.58
CA GLY A 216 -8.19 7.55 -22.37
C GLY A 216 -8.58 7.44 -23.84
N ASP A 217 -9.70 8.05 -24.26
CA ASP A 217 -10.10 8.06 -25.67
C ASP A 217 -9.11 8.91 -26.51
N PRO A 218 -8.69 8.45 -27.71
CA PRO A 218 -7.74 9.16 -28.58
C PRO A 218 -8.09 10.63 -28.86
N ARG A 219 -9.38 10.99 -28.79
CA ARG A 219 -9.84 12.38 -28.95
C ARG A 219 -9.35 13.32 -27.85
N PHE A 220 -8.93 12.78 -26.71
CA PHE A 220 -8.47 13.54 -25.55
C PHE A 220 -6.96 13.51 -25.32
N VAL A 221 -6.17 12.91 -26.22
CA VAL A 221 -4.72 12.78 -26.01
C VAL A 221 -4.04 14.12 -25.71
N GLY A 222 -4.47 15.21 -26.36
CA GLY A 222 -3.95 16.56 -26.10
C GLY A 222 -4.46 17.21 -24.80
N GLU A 223 -5.56 16.72 -24.22
CA GLU A 223 -6.15 17.26 -22.98
C GLU A 223 -5.84 16.41 -21.74
N ARG A 224 -5.50 15.12 -21.93
CA ARG A 224 -5.32 14.14 -20.86
C ARG A 224 -4.31 14.60 -19.82
N GLU A 225 -3.12 15.02 -20.26
CA GLU A 225 -2.06 15.46 -19.35
C GLU A 225 -2.51 16.65 -18.49
N THR A 226 -3.19 17.64 -19.10
CA THR A 226 -3.72 18.80 -18.38
C THR A 226 -4.83 18.39 -17.41
N ALA A 227 -5.69 17.47 -17.81
CA ALA A 227 -6.76 16.95 -16.96
C ALA A 227 -6.20 16.17 -15.76
N GLU A 228 -5.28 15.24 -15.98
CA GLU A 228 -4.59 14.47 -14.94
C GLU A 228 -3.86 15.39 -13.96
N HIS A 229 -3.17 16.44 -14.46
CA HIS A 229 -2.55 17.44 -13.60
C HIS A 229 -3.56 18.15 -12.70
N ARG A 230 -4.72 18.56 -13.23
CA ARG A 230 -5.77 19.22 -12.44
C ARG A 230 -6.46 18.26 -11.46
N ILE A 231 -6.70 17.02 -11.85
CA ILE A 231 -7.23 15.96 -10.98
C ILE A 231 -6.26 15.77 -9.81
N ARG A 232 -4.97 15.58 -10.09
CA ARG A 232 -3.93 15.38 -9.08
C ARG A 232 -3.87 16.52 -8.08
N ASN A 233 -3.82 17.77 -8.57
CA ASN A 233 -3.78 18.94 -7.71
C ASN A 233 -5.01 19.05 -6.81
N ALA A 234 -6.20 18.70 -7.33
CA ALA A 234 -7.41 18.68 -6.53
C ALA A 234 -7.32 17.65 -5.39
N MET A 235 -6.81 16.45 -5.67
CA MET A 235 -6.61 15.41 -4.65
C MET A 235 -5.53 15.81 -3.61
N TRP A 236 -4.40 16.36 -4.07
CA TRP A 236 -3.28 16.81 -3.23
C TRP A 236 -3.71 17.82 -2.17
N ASN A 237 -4.59 18.75 -2.51
CA ASN A 237 -5.06 19.78 -1.57
C ASN A 237 -5.69 19.20 -0.30
N HIS A 238 -6.27 18.00 -0.39
CA HIS A 238 -6.83 17.29 0.77
C HIS A 238 -5.75 16.54 1.54
N PHE A 239 -4.91 15.72 0.87
CA PHE A 239 -3.84 14.96 1.54
C PHE A 239 -2.79 15.85 2.22
N GLY A 240 -2.52 17.04 1.69
CA GLY A 240 -1.61 18.02 2.30
C GLY A 240 -2.05 18.52 3.68
N THR A 241 -3.28 18.21 4.11
CA THR A 241 -3.80 18.56 5.45
C THR A 241 -3.50 17.50 6.51
N LEU A 242 -3.22 16.24 6.13
CA LEU A 242 -2.94 15.14 7.07
C LEU A 242 -1.79 15.45 8.03
N PRO A 243 -0.64 16.02 7.59
CA PRO A 243 0.47 16.34 8.50
C PRO A 243 0.08 17.26 9.67
N LYS A 244 -1.01 18.02 9.56
CA LYS A 244 -1.48 19.00 10.55
C LYS A 244 -2.53 18.44 11.52
N LEU A 245 -2.89 17.16 11.43
CA LEU A 245 -3.89 16.55 12.30
C LEU A 245 -3.35 16.39 13.73
N THR A 246 -3.56 17.41 14.57
CA THR A 246 -3.21 17.42 16.00
C THR A 246 -4.47 17.27 16.86
N VAL A 247 -4.97 16.04 17.00
CA VAL A 247 -6.17 15.72 17.80
C VAL A 247 -6.01 14.39 18.54
N ALA A 248 -6.95 14.06 19.43
CA ALA A 248 -7.00 12.74 20.08
C ALA A 248 -7.03 11.60 19.04
N ARG A 249 -6.37 10.47 19.31
CA ARG A 249 -6.17 9.34 18.37
C ARG A 249 -7.42 8.90 17.59
N HIS A 250 -8.54 8.67 18.28
CA HIS A 250 -9.79 8.27 17.63
C HIS A 250 -10.35 9.32 16.66
N HIS A 251 -10.09 10.62 16.90
CA HIS A 251 -10.42 11.68 15.96
C HIS A 251 -9.43 11.74 14.79
N VAL A 252 -8.16 11.34 14.98
CA VAL A 252 -7.17 11.28 13.89
C VAL A 252 -7.63 10.27 12.85
N PHE A 253 -8.05 9.08 13.27
CA PHE A 253 -8.53 8.03 12.35
C PHE A 253 -9.69 8.52 11.48
N SER A 254 -10.78 9.00 12.11
CA SER A 254 -11.99 9.42 11.37
C SER A 254 -11.71 10.60 10.43
N ARG A 255 -10.85 11.54 10.84
CA ARG A 255 -10.44 12.67 9.98
C ARG A 255 -9.53 12.22 8.85
N SER A 256 -8.64 11.26 9.09
CA SER A 256 -7.79 10.67 8.07
C SER A 256 -8.63 9.97 6.99
N CYS A 257 -9.59 9.14 7.38
CA CYS A 257 -10.56 8.55 6.43
C CYS A 257 -11.30 9.62 5.61
N ALA A 258 -11.78 10.69 6.27
CA ALA A 258 -12.46 11.78 5.58
C ALA A 258 -11.57 12.46 4.52
N VAL A 259 -10.28 12.66 4.82
CA VAL A 259 -9.32 13.22 3.85
C VAL A 259 -9.16 12.31 2.63
N GLY A 260 -9.07 10.99 2.82
CA GLY A 260 -9.01 10.03 1.71
C GLY A 260 -10.23 10.13 0.79
N ARG A 261 -11.44 10.17 1.38
CA ARG A 261 -12.69 10.33 0.63
C ARG A 261 -12.80 11.68 -0.07
N ASP A 262 -12.47 12.77 0.63
CA ASP A 262 -12.55 14.13 0.07
C ASP A 262 -11.57 14.29 -1.10
N ALA A 263 -10.37 13.71 -1.00
CA ALA A 263 -9.41 13.69 -2.09
C ALA A 263 -9.98 12.98 -3.33
N PHE A 264 -10.54 11.78 -3.15
CA PHE A 264 -11.22 11.05 -4.21
C PHE A 264 -12.33 11.89 -4.86
N GLU A 265 -13.24 12.44 -4.05
CA GLU A 265 -14.37 13.25 -4.53
C GLU A 265 -13.91 14.51 -5.28
N ALA A 266 -12.85 15.17 -4.82
CA ALA A 266 -12.26 16.32 -5.50
C ALA A 266 -11.69 15.94 -6.87
N GLY A 267 -10.95 14.84 -6.95
CA GLY A 267 -10.43 14.32 -8.23
C GLY A 267 -11.57 13.91 -9.18
N ARG A 268 -12.55 13.18 -8.66
CA ARG A 268 -13.76 12.74 -9.38
C ARG A 268 -14.54 13.91 -9.97
N LYS A 269 -14.71 15.00 -9.21
CA LYS A 269 -15.37 16.22 -9.68
C LYS A 269 -14.65 16.82 -10.88
N ILE A 270 -13.32 16.98 -10.80
CA ILE A 270 -12.55 17.53 -11.92
C ILE A 270 -12.64 16.62 -13.14
N ALA A 271 -12.49 15.30 -12.99
CA ALA A 271 -12.64 14.34 -14.09
C ALA A 271 -14.03 14.44 -14.76
N GLY A 272 -15.10 14.55 -13.95
CA GLY A 272 -16.47 14.72 -14.44
C GLY A 272 -16.72 16.05 -15.18
N GLU A 273 -16.04 17.13 -14.80
CA GLU A 273 -16.11 18.42 -15.52
C GLU A 273 -15.55 18.29 -16.94
N TYR A 274 -14.43 17.58 -17.11
CA TYR A 274 -13.86 17.31 -18.44
C TYR A 274 -14.81 16.48 -19.28
N PHE A 275 -15.31 15.35 -18.75
CA PHE A 275 -16.25 14.49 -19.45
C PHE A 275 -17.51 15.25 -19.91
N THR A 276 -18.11 16.05 -19.02
CA THR A 276 -19.35 16.79 -19.31
C THR A 276 -19.15 17.86 -20.38
N ARG A 277 -18.00 18.57 -20.36
CA ARG A 277 -17.66 19.55 -21.40
C ARG A 277 -17.61 18.89 -22.77
N THR A 278 -17.04 17.70 -22.88
CA THR A 278 -16.93 17.04 -24.19
C THR A 278 -18.26 16.52 -24.70
N VAL A 279 -19.07 15.91 -23.83
CA VAL A 279 -20.43 15.46 -24.19
C VAL A 279 -21.26 16.65 -24.71
N SER A 280 -21.08 17.84 -24.13
CA SER A 280 -21.80 19.06 -24.51
C SER A 280 -21.34 19.68 -25.83
N PHE A 281 -20.06 19.54 -26.20
CA PHE A 281 -19.51 20.07 -27.48
C PHE A 281 -19.55 19.04 -28.63
N GLY A 282 -19.67 17.74 -28.33
CA GLY A 282 -19.61 16.65 -29.31
C GLY A 282 -20.96 16.07 -29.77
N GLY A 283 -22.10 16.54 -29.25
CA GLY A 283 -23.42 16.09 -29.73
C GLY A 283 -23.68 14.59 -29.58
N LEU A 284 -23.26 13.97 -28.48
CA LEU A 284 -23.61 12.58 -28.15
C LEU A 284 -24.31 12.52 -26.79
N ALA A 285 -25.34 11.68 -26.71
CA ALA A 285 -26.18 11.50 -25.53
C ALA A 285 -25.37 11.05 -24.30
N ALA A 286 -25.78 11.52 -23.13
CA ALA A 286 -25.21 11.15 -21.84
C ALA A 286 -25.09 9.61 -21.69
N PRO A 287 -24.06 9.10 -20.99
CA PRO A 287 -24.01 7.68 -20.65
C PRO A 287 -25.27 7.35 -19.85
N GLY A 288 -26.06 6.42 -20.40
CA GLY A 288 -27.28 5.96 -19.75
C GLY A 288 -26.95 5.50 -18.34
N ARG A 289 -27.65 6.06 -17.35
CA ARG A 289 -27.81 5.39 -16.06
C ARG A 289 -28.27 3.98 -16.41
N GLY A 290 -27.45 2.97 -16.13
CA GLY A 290 -27.85 1.58 -16.21
C GLY A 290 -29.05 1.37 -15.30
N SER A 291 -30.25 1.51 -15.84
CA SER A 291 -31.45 0.98 -15.24
C SER A 291 -31.28 -0.53 -15.24
N SER A 292 -31.33 -1.09 -14.04
CA SER A 292 -31.56 -2.51 -13.75
C SER A 292 -32.75 -3.03 -14.55
N GLY A 293 -32.49 -3.49 -15.77
CA GLY A 293 -33.41 -4.22 -16.61
C GLY A 293 -33.48 -5.67 -16.14
N TRP A 294 -34.28 -5.90 -15.09
CA TRP A 294 -34.82 -7.23 -14.81
C TRP A 294 -35.70 -7.65 -15.99
N GLY A 295 -35.09 -8.38 -16.93
CA GLY A 295 -35.76 -9.09 -18.01
C GLY A 295 -35.95 -10.55 -17.61
N ALA A 296 -37.20 -10.92 -17.36
CA ALA A 296 -37.65 -12.25 -17.06
C ALA A 296 -37.20 -13.28 -18.12
N TYR A 297 -36.49 -14.32 -17.68
CA TYR A 297 -36.47 -15.61 -18.37
C TYR A 297 -37.22 -16.62 -17.52
N GLY A 298 -38.42 -16.98 -17.99
CA GLY A 298 -39.17 -18.11 -17.49
C GLY A 298 -38.64 -19.42 -18.09
N GLY A 299 -38.30 -20.35 -17.20
CA GLY A 299 -38.78 -21.74 -17.25
C GLY A 299 -38.09 -22.74 -18.18
N ARG A 300 -37.23 -23.59 -17.59
CA ARG A 300 -37.33 -25.07 -17.52
C ARG A 300 -36.08 -25.58 -16.80
N GLY A 301 -36.22 -26.07 -15.56
CA GLY A 301 -36.15 -27.50 -15.23
C GLY A 301 -34.70 -28.00 -15.32
N THR A 302 -33.97 -28.32 -14.24
CA THR A 302 -34.29 -29.28 -13.18
C THR A 302 -33.29 -29.10 -12.01
N SER A 303 -33.79 -29.09 -10.77
CA SER A 303 -33.06 -29.47 -9.55
C SER A 303 -33.56 -30.88 -9.17
N PRO A 304 -32.82 -31.77 -8.48
CA PRO A 304 -32.13 -31.46 -7.21
C PRO A 304 -30.75 -32.10 -7.02
N TYR A 305 -29.91 -31.52 -6.15
CA TYR A 305 -29.24 -32.25 -5.07
C TYR A 305 -28.60 -31.23 -4.13
N SER A 306 -29.26 -31.02 -2.99
CA SER A 306 -28.74 -30.30 -1.83
C SER A 306 -28.29 -31.36 -0.81
N VAL A 307 -27.01 -31.41 -0.48
CA VAL A 307 -26.51 -32.16 0.68
C VAL A 307 -26.12 -31.15 1.74
N THR A 308 -27.03 -30.97 2.69
CA THR A 308 -26.82 -30.27 3.95
C THR A 308 -25.94 -31.15 4.84
N ARG A 309 -24.72 -30.70 5.17
CA ARG A 309 -23.87 -31.35 6.17
C ARG A 309 -24.22 -30.77 7.54
N GLN A 310 -24.78 -31.60 8.43
CA GLN A 310 -24.92 -31.27 9.85
C GLN A 310 -23.55 -31.27 10.55
N PRO A 311 -23.34 -30.43 11.58
CA PRO A 311 -22.21 -30.55 12.50
C PRO A 311 -22.48 -31.66 13.53
N GLY A 312 -21.54 -32.61 13.62
CA GLY A 312 -21.54 -33.67 14.64
C GLY A 312 -21.14 -33.15 16.02
N THR A 313 -21.80 -33.67 17.04
CA THR A 313 -21.50 -33.50 18.47
C THR A 313 -20.28 -34.35 18.87
N PRO A 314 -19.55 -33.99 19.94
CA PRO A 314 -18.37 -34.72 20.39
C PRO A 314 -18.75 -35.87 21.32
N GLU A 315 -18.12 -37.03 21.14
CA GLU A 315 -18.10 -38.08 22.15
C GLU A 315 -16.79 -38.06 22.94
N ARG A 316 -16.92 -38.51 24.20
CA ARG A 316 -15.93 -38.53 25.28
C ARG A 316 -14.86 -39.60 25.11
#